data_AF-A0A8G0P6K2-F1
#
_entry.id   AF-A0A8G0P6K2-F1
#
_cell.length_a   1.000
_cell.length_b   1.000
_cell.length_c   1.000
_cell.angle_alpha   90.00
_cell.angle_beta   90.00
_cell.angle_gamma   90.00
#
_symmetry.space_group_name_H-M   'P 1'
#
loop_
_entity.id
_entity.type
_entity.pdbx_description
1 polymer ?
#
loop_
_entity_poly.entity_id
_entity_poly.type
_entity_poly.pdbx_seq_one_letter_code
_entity_poly.pdbx_strand_id
1 'polypeptide(L)' 'MSEIKKNDIENGVSYKLKEIPEDIGNIGRNLNWKEYLNDEPIAYIKMINDKTIKFYWYGFYNEKTKKENLKK' A
#
# COMPACT_ATOMS: atom_id res chain seq x y z
N MET A 1 2.75 -4.64 6.77
CA MET A 1 3.29 -3.72 5.73
C MET A 1 4.79 -3.58 5.93
N SER A 2 5.56 -3.28 4.88
CA SER A 2 6.98 -2.94 4.99
C SER A 2 7.32 -1.70 4.18
N GLU A 3 8.27 -0.92 4.67
CA GLU A 3 8.86 0.19 3.94
C GLU A 3 9.58 -0.32 2.67
N ILE A 4 9.37 0.37 1.55
CA ILE A 4 10.03 0.10 0.27
C ILE A 4 11.14 1.10 0.03
N LYS A 5 10.83 2.38 0.27
CA LYS A 5 11.73 3.50 -0.02
C LYS A 5 11.40 4.67 0.87
N LYS A 6 12.42 5.14 1.58
CA LYS A 6 12.43 6.44 2.23
C LYS A 6 13.01 7.46 1.27
N ASN A 7 12.24 8.47 0.91
CA ASN A 7 12.71 9.59 0.10
C ASN A 7 13.03 10.74 1.05
N ASP A 8 14.27 10.80 1.53
CA ASP A 8 14.71 11.82 2.51
C ASP A 8 14.59 13.25 1.96
N ILE A 9 14.64 13.43 0.63
CA ILE A 9 14.42 14.73 -0.03
C ILE A 9 12.97 15.22 0.13
N GLU A 10 12.01 14.30 0.25
CA GLU A 10 10.58 14.63 0.31
C GLU A 10 9.95 14.35 1.68
N ASN A 11 10.71 13.91 2.69
CA ASN A 11 10.21 13.42 3.98
C ASN A 11 9.07 12.40 3.84
N GLY A 12 9.18 11.53 2.82
CA GLY A 12 8.15 10.59 2.44
C GLY A 12 8.60 9.14 2.50
N VAL A 13 7.68 8.24 2.86
CA VAL A 13 7.90 6.81 2.96
C VAL A 13 6.82 6.07 2.18
N SER A 14 7.25 5.22 1.24
CA SER A 14 6.37 4.30 0.52
C SER A 14 6.34 2.94 1.20
N TYR A 15 5.16 2.32 1.25
CA TYR A 15 4.91 1.03 1.89
C TYR A 15 4.37 0.01 0.89
N LYS A 16 4.82 -1.25 0.99
CA LYS A 16 4.26 -2.41 0.28
C LYS A 16 3.56 -3.37 1.23
N LEU A 17 2.78 -4.26 0.63
CA LEU A 17 2.25 -5.43 1.31
C LEU A 17 3.33 -6.51 1.42
N LYS A 18 3.90 -6.69 2.62
CA LYS A 18 4.95 -7.69 2.89
C LYS A 18 4.41 -9.11 2.96
N GLU A 19 3.22 -9.26 3.53
CA GLU A 19 2.59 -10.54 3.83
C GLU A 19 1.08 -10.39 3.80
N ILE A 20 0.37 -11.52 3.70
CA ILE A 20 -1.08 -11.56 3.72
C ILE A 20 -1.55 -11.08 5.09
N PRO A 21 -2.44 -10.06 5.18
CA PRO A 21 -2.96 -9.61 6.46
C PRO A 21 -3.67 -10.75 7.21
N GLU A 22 -3.53 -10.79 8.53
CA GLU A 22 -4.26 -11.76 9.36
C GLU A 22 -5.76 -11.45 9.39
N ASP A 23 -6.10 -10.15 9.43
CA ASP A 23 -7.47 -9.66 9.32
C ASP A 23 -7.70 -9.02 7.94
N ILE A 24 -8.33 -9.79 7.07
CA ILE A 24 -8.70 -9.38 5.71
C ILE A 24 -10.17 -8.96 5.60
N GLY A 25 -10.94 -9.08 6.68
CA GLY A 25 -12.39 -8.89 6.68
C GLY A 25 -13.13 -9.76 5.65
N ASN A 26 -14.45 -9.56 5.52
CA ASN A 26 -15.26 -10.33 4.57
C ASN A 26 -14.97 -9.98 3.10
N ILE A 27 -14.65 -8.71 2.82
CA ILE A 27 -14.37 -8.23 1.46
C ILE A 27 -13.06 -8.82 0.93
N GLY A 28 -12.08 -9.03 1.82
CA GLY A 28 -10.77 -9.55 1.47
C GLY A 28 -10.71 -11.07 1.26
N ARG A 29 -11.64 -11.86 1.81
CA ARG A 29 -11.59 -13.34 1.71
C ARG A 29 -11.57 -13.88 0.28
N ASN A 30 -12.18 -13.17 -0.66
CA ASN A 30 -12.29 -13.61 -2.06
C ASN A 30 -11.14 -13.06 -2.94
N LEU A 31 -10.18 -12.33 -2.37
CA LEU A 31 -9.03 -11.81 -3.11
C LEU A 31 -7.90 -12.84 -3.13
N ASN A 32 -7.23 -12.98 -4.27
CA ASN A 32 -5.99 -13.74 -4.36
C ASN A 32 -4.82 -12.94 -3.80
N TRP A 33 -4.68 -12.92 -2.47
CA TRP A 33 -3.69 -12.12 -1.74
C TRP A 33 -2.25 -12.29 -2.24
N LYS A 34 -1.90 -13.48 -2.73
CA LYS A 34 -0.57 -13.76 -3.30
C LYS A 34 -0.21 -12.86 -4.48
N GLU A 35 -1.18 -12.37 -5.24
CA GLU A 35 -0.95 -11.49 -6.40
C GLU A 35 -0.65 -10.03 -5.99
N TYR A 36 -0.92 -9.69 -4.74
CA TYR A 36 -0.68 -8.35 -4.17
C TYR A 36 0.59 -8.30 -3.31
N LEU A 37 1.27 -9.44 -3.12
CA LEU A 37 2.57 -9.53 -2.45
C LEU A 37 3.69 -9.26 -3.45
N ASN A 38 3.90 -8.00 -3.79
CA ASN A 38 4.89 -7.54 -4.74
C ASN A 38 5.61 -6.28 -4.22
N ASP A 39 6.51 -5.74 -5.05
CA ASP A 39 7.30 -4.55 -4.71
C ASP A 39 6.61 -3.23 -5.04
N GLU A 40 5.33 -3.26 -5.46
CA GLU A 40 4.55 -2.07 -5.76
C GLU A 40 4.04 -1.39 -4.48
N PRO A 41 4.05 -0.04 -4.43
CA PRO A 41 3.57 0.69 -3.28
C PRO A 41 2.05 0.61 -3.14
N ILE A 42 1.57 0.27 -1.95
CA ILE A 42 0.14 0.32 -1.59
C ILE A 42 -0.23 1.64 -0.91
N ALA A 43 0.76 2.31 -0.31
CA ALA A 43 0.57 3.57 0.37
C ALA A 43 1.85 4.42 0.34
N TYR A 44 1.66 5.74 0.43
CA TYR A 44 2.73 6.71 0.64
C TYR A 44 2.35 7.67 1.74
N ILE A 45 3.26 7.85 2.70
CA ILE A 45 3.08 8.76 3.83
C ILE A 45 4.15 9.83 3.74
N LYS A 46 3.73 11.10 3.74
CA LYS A 46 4.62 12.26 3.73
C LYS A 46 4.38 13.14 4.95
N MET A 47 5.43 13.36 5.73
CA MET A 47 5.40 14.33 6.81
C MET A 47 5.47 15.73 6.21
N ILE A 48 4.46 16.57 6.47
CA ILE A 48 4.47 17.98 6.07
C ILE A 48 5.06 18.85 7.19
N ASN A 49 4.71 18.52 8.44
CA ASN A 49 5.24 19.09 9.66
C ASN A 49 4.88 18.16 10.84
N ASP A 50 5.23 18.53 12.07
CA ASP A 50 5.03 17.72 13.28
C ASP A 50 3.56 17.41 13.61
N LYS A 51 2.60 18.08 12.96
CA LYS A 51 1.16 17.91 13.19
C LYS A 51 0.39 17.48 11.95
N THR A 52 1.03 17.35 10.80
CA THR A 52 0.35 17.12 9.52
C THR A 52 1.08 16.08 8.70
N ILE A 53 0.37 14.99 8.41
CA ILE A 53 0.77 13.98 7.45
C ILE A 53 -0.12 14.07 6.23
N LYS A 54 0.46 13.83 5.05
CA LYS A 54 -0.29 13.44 3.87
C LYS A 54 -0.22 11.94 3.73
N PHE A 55 -1.39 11.32 3.73
CA PHE A 55 -1.56 9.90 3.52
C PHE A 55 -2.18 9.68 2.14
N TYR A 56 -1.47 8.95 1.29
CA TYR A 56 -1.96 8.52 -0.02
C TYR A 56 -2.14 7.01 0.01
N TRP A 57 -3.37 6.57 -0.25
CA TRP A 57 -3.72 5.16 -0.38
C TRP A 57 -3.89 4.82 -1.85
N TYR A 58 -3.00 4.00 -2.40
CA TYR A 58 -3.06 3.55 -3.79
C TYR A 58 -3.91 2.29 -3.95
N GLY A 59 -4.15 1.58 -2.84
CA GLY A 59 -4.85 0.30 -2.86
C GLY A 59 -3.91 -0.86 -3.18
N PHE A 60 -4.49 -2.05 -3.32
CA PHE A 60 -3.71 -3.24 -3.63
C PHE A 60 -3.51 -3.34 -5.15
N TYR A 61 -2.26 -3.26 -5.57
CA TYR A 61 -1.88 -3.43 -6.96
C TYR A 61 -1.78 -4.91 -7.34
N ASN A 62 -2.56 -5.34 -8.34
CA ASN A 62 -2.48 -6.68 -8.89
C ASN A 62 -1.64 -6.65 -10.18
N GLU A 63 -0.43 -7.18 -10.13
CA GLU A 63 0.51 -7.22 -11.27
C GLU A 63 -0.08 -7.87 -12.52
N LYS A 64 -0.89 -8.93 -12.37
CA LYS A 64 -1.46 -9.67 -13.50
C LYS A 64 -2.51 -8.87 -14.25
N THR A 65 -3.32 -8.09 -13.54
CA THR A 65 -4.40 -7.31 -14.15
C THR A 65 -4.01 -5.86 -14.42
N LYS A 66 -2.86 -5.41 -13.90
CA LYS A 66 -2.40 -4.01 -13.91
C LYS A 66 -3.47 -3.02 -13.43
N LYS A 67 -4.39 -3.47 -12.58
CA LYS A 67 -5.51 -2.68 -12.05
C LYS A 67 -5.32 -2.46 -10.56
N GLU A 68 -5.53 -1.22 -10.13
CA GLU A 68 -5.80 -0.89 -8.74
C GLU A 68 -7.24 -1.29 -8.44
N ASN A 69 -7.44 -2.22 -7.51
CA ASN A 69 -8.79 -2.57 -7.06
C ASN A 69 -9.30 -1.52 -6.06
N LEU A 70 -9.56 -0.30 -6.54
CA LEU A 70 -10.42 0.68 -5.88
C LEU A 70 -11.86 0.35 -6.30
N LYS A 71 -12.58 -0.46 -5.51
CA LYS A 71 -14.02 -0.55 -5.67
C LYS A 71 -14.65 0.76 -5.20
N LYS A 72 -15.19 1.48 -6.18
CA LYS A 72 -15.94 2.73 -6.09
C LYS A 72 -17.17 2.61 -5.21
#